data_AF-A0A0E2P098-F1
#
_entry.id   AF-A0A0E2P098-F1
#
_cell.length_a   1.000
_cell.length_b   1.000
_cell.length_c   1.000
_cell.angle_alpha   90.00
_cell.angle_beta   90.00
_cell.angle_gamma   90.00
#
_symmetry.space_group_name_H-M   'P 1'
#
loop_
_entity.id
_entity.type
_entity.pdbx_description
1 polymer ?
#
loop_
_entity_poly.entity_id
_entity_poly.type
_entity_poly.pdbx_seq_one_letter_code
_entity_poly.pdbx_strand_id
1 'polypeptide(L)'
;MADATGAPLRDRLRIRIEYKVMRVAGVIGPKKANVVFSLWSDEKLKTKDFPLSKKRGKAYPLTRRYRWQTISFATKGRNYRVLVAYHTLVPEFIATLGEEIGGDFRILARWEFHATHGGWHVHTACGDTDNLSVGIIKPSGTKRIPDPKSYHRHMKMLNDGHAMSDGVATAIACSLVGIDHQHDMFVIDAMPWA
;
A
#
# COMPACT_ATOMS: atom_id res chain seq x y z
N MET A 1 55.58 29.31 33.18
CA MET A 1 54.46 30.06 32.58
C MET A 1 53.67 29.09 31.72
N ALA A 2 52.39 28.92 32.03
CA ALA A 2 51.43 28.14 31.23
C ALA A 2 50.48 29.10 30.53
N ASP A 3 50.15 28.81 29.28
CA ASP A 3 48.80 28.77 28.67
C ASP A 3 49.02 28.26 27.21
N ALA A 4 48.65 27.05 26.73
CA ALA A 4 47.50 26.17 26.90
C ALA A 4 46.34 26.38 25.90
N THR A 5 46.57 26.12 24.60
CA THR A 5 45.47 25.79 23.67
C THR A 5 45.79 24.57 22.80
N GLY A 6 45.79 23.40 23.45
CA GLY A 6 45.68 22.11 22.78
C GLY A 6 44.23 21.84 22.33
N ALA A 7 43.90 22.23 21.10
CA ALA A 7 42.64 21.82 20.46
C ALA A 7 42.89 20.60 19.55
N PRO A 8 42.22 19.45 19.77
CA PRO A 8 42.40 18.28 18.94
C PRO A 8 41.68 18.44 17.59
N LEU A 9 42.35 18.04 16.49
CA LEU A 9 41.78 17.78 15.17
C LEU A 9 40.72 16.65 15.24
N ARG A 10 39.54 16.96 15.77
CA ARG A 10 38.39 16.03 15.85
C ARG A 10 37.12 16.58 15.20
N ASP A 11 37.25 17.41 14.18
CA ASP A 11 36.14 17.66 13.26
C ASP A 11 36.21 16.69 12.08
N ARG A 12 36.10 15.39 12.41
CA ARG A 12 35.64 14.41 11.42
C ARG A 12 34.17 14.70 11.20
N LEU A 13 33.86 15.16 9.99
CA LEU A 13 32.55 15.19 9.35
C LEU A 13 31.66 14.04 9.88
N ARG A 14 30.90 14.30 10.94
CA ARG A 14 29.83 13.40 11.35
C ARG A 14 28.74 13.64 10.33
N ILE A 15 28.76 12.86 9.25
CA ILE A 15 27.57 12.63 8.43
C ILE A 15 26.54 12.06 9.40
N ARG A 16 25.71 12.95 9.96
CA ARG A 16 24.49 12.56 10.65
C ARG A 16 23.62 11.98 9.55
N ILE A 17 23.66 10.66 9.39
CA ILE A 17 22.62 9.94 8.68
C ILE A 17 21.40 10.06 9.59
N GLU A 18 20.64 11.14 9.43
CA GLU A 18 19.30 11.20 9.97
C GLU A 18 18.52 10.10 9.26
N TYR A 19 18.27 9.01 9.97
CA TYR A 19 17.32 7.99 9.53
C TYR A 19 15.95 8.66 9.50
N LYS A 20 15.59 9.20 8.34
CA LYS A 20 14.28 9.79 8.13
C LYS A 20 13.24 8.69 8.29
N VAL A 21 12.44 8.82 9.36
CA VAL A 21 11.26 7.98 9.64
C VAL A 21 10.50 7.73 8.35
N MET A 22 10.31 6.46 8.00
CA MET A 22 9.56 6.11 6.80
C MET A 22 8.07 6.10 7.13
N ARG A 23 7.29 6.94 6.44
CA ARG A 23 5.82 6.93 6.53
C ARG A 23 5.24 6.43 5.21
N VAL A 24 3.98 5.99 5.22
CA VAL A 24 3.28 5.53 4.00
C VAL A 24 3.30 6.59 2.88
N ALA A 25 3.07 7.87 3.20
CA ALA A 25 3.20 8.97 2.23
C ALA A 25 4.61 9.06 1.62
N GLY A 26 5.63 8.68 2.38
CA GLY A 26 7.01 8.58 1.92
C GLY A 26 7.27 7.41 0.96
N VAL A 27 6.35 6.45 0.86
CA VAL A 27 6.35 5.38 -0.15
C VAL A 27 5.52 5.79 -1.37
N ILE A 28 4.34 6.40 -1.15
CA ILE A 28 3.40 6.80 -2.22
C ILE A 28 3.97 7.95 -3.07
N GLY A 29 4.56 8.98 -2.47
CA GLY A 29 4.98 10.19 -3.19
C GLY A 29 6.13 10.03 -4.19
N PRO A 30 7.24 9.36 -3.86
CA PRO A 30 8.41 9.26 -4.75
C PRO A 30 8.11 8.47 -6.04
N LYS A 31 8.90 8.70 -7.10
CA LYS A 31 8.83 7.90 -8.33
C LYS A 31 9.06 6.41 -8.06
N LYS A 32 8.33 5.55 -8.77
CA LYS A 32 8.49 4.09 -8.72
C LYS A 32 9.42 3.61 -9.82
N ALA A 33 10.20 2.59 -9.52
CA ALA A 33 11.09 1.91 -10.46
C ALA A 33 10.67 0.43 -10.58
N ASN A 34 11.10 -0.22 -11.67
CA ASN A 34 10.89 -1.65 -11.90
C ASN A 34 9.44 -2.08 -11.70
N VAL A 35 8.50 -1.30 -12.23
CA VAL A 35 7.07 -1.59 -12.09
C VAL A 35 6.74 -2.80 -12.96
N VAL A 36 6.21 -3.85 -12.34
CA VAL A 36 5.84 -5.12 -12.99
C VAL A 36 4.42 -5.49 -12.61
N PHE A 37 3.60 -5.78 -13.61
CA PHE A 37 2.23 -6.22 -13.46
C PHE A 37 2.14 -7.74 -13.67
N SER A 38 1.52 -8.47 -12.74
CA SER A 38 1.17 -9.87 -12.99
C SER A 38 -0.02 -9.96 -13.94
N LEU A 39 -0.33 -11.16 -14.44
CA LEU A 39 -1.64 -11.40 -15.05
C LEU A 39 -2.74 -11.35 -13.98
N TRP A 40 -3.94 -10.99 -14.40
CA TRP A 40 -5.14 -11.16 -13.60
C TRP A 40 -5.49 -12.64 -13.46
N SER A 41 -6.03 -13.01 -12.30
CA SER A 41 -6.29 -14.40 -11.91
C SER A 41 -7.58 -14.52 -11.10
N ASP A 42 -8.34 -15.58 -11.39
CA ASP A 42 -9.50 -16.01 -10.58
C ASP A 42 -9.13 -17.17 -9.63
N GLU A 43 -7.88 -17.64 -9.72
CA GLU A 43 -7.41 -18.74 -8.89
C GLU A 43 -7.29 -18.34 -7.43
N LYS A 44 -7.28 -19.33 -6.54
CA LYS A 44 -6.98 -19.07 -5.13
C LYS A 44 -5.58 -18.46 -5.01
N LEU A 45 -5.49 -17.29 -4.35
CA LEU A 45 -4.23 -16.62 -4.08
C LEU A 45 -3.25 -17.57 -3.35
N LYS A 46 -2.04 -17.72 -3.90
CA LYS A 46 -1.03 -18.62 -3.35
C LYS A 46 -0.10 -17.86 -2.41
N THR A 47 0.51 -18.58 -1.47
CA THR A 47 1.47 -18.00 -0.52
C THR A 47 2.61 -17.26 -1.21
N LYS A 48 3.09 -17.71 -2.37
CA LYS A 48 4.18 -17.04 -3.10
C LYS A 48 3.79 -15.66 -3.69
N ASP A 49 2.50 -15.46 -3.96
CA ASP A 49 2.01 -14.25 -4.63
C ASP A 49 1.85 -13.11 -3.62
N PHE A 50 1.47 -13.44 -2.38
CA PHE A 50 1.38 -12.48 -1.28
C PHE A 50 1.51 -13.16 0.11
N PRO A 51 2.73 -13.53 0.52
CA PRO A 51 3.00 -14.24 1.78
C PRO A 51 2.67 -13.38 3.01
N LEU A 52 2.09 -14.04 4.02
CA LEU A 52 1.87 -13.49 5.36
C LEU A 52 2.11 -14.59 6.37
N SER A 53 3.38 -14.79 6.77
CA SER A 53 3.82 -16.00 7.48
C SER A 53 3.10 -16.27 8.81
N LYS A 54 2.65 -15.22 9.50
CA LYS A 54 1.97 -15.30 10.81
C LYS A 54 0.44 -15.40 10.68
N LYS A 55 -0.10 -15.32 9.47
CA LYS A 55 -1.53 -15.54 9.20
C LYS A 55 -1.82 -17.04 9.02
N ARG A 56 -2.95 -17.54 9.54
CA ARG A 56 -3.44 -18.89 9.21
C ARG A 56 -3.61 -19.04 7.70
N GLY A 57 -2.97 -20.05 7.11
CA GLY A 57 -2.90 -20.23 5.66
C GLY A 57 -1.71 -19.54 4.98
N LYS A 58 -0.90 -18.77 5.74
CA LYS A 58 0.36 -18.13 5.33
C LYS A 58 0.27 -17.17 4.13
N ALA A 59 -0.93 -16.76 3.74
CA ALA A 59 -1.19 -15.88 2.60
C ALA A 59 -2.24 -14.82 2.96
N TYR A 60 -2.34 -13.76 2.15
CA TYR A 60 -3.46 -12.82 2.24
C TYR A 60 -4.80 -13.58 2.05
N PRO A 61 -5.81 -13.35 2.91
CA PRO A 61 -7.04 -14.13 2.88
C PRO A 61 -7.99 -13.57 1.82
N LEU A 62 -7.72 -13.88 0.56
CA LEU A 62 -8.61 -13.57 -0.56
C LEU A 62 -9.42 -14.81 -0.93
N THR A 63 -10.74 -14.65 -1.07
CA THR A 63 -11.62 -15.75 -1.50
C THR A 63 -11.63 -15.88 -3.03
N ARG A 64 -12.09 -17.02 -3.56
CA ARG A 64 -12.25 -17.25 -5.02
C ARG A 64 -13.33 -16.37 -5.68
N ARG A 65 -14.04 -15.55 -4.92
CA ARG A 65 -15.02 -14.59 -5.46
C ARG A 65 -14.38 -13.31 -5.97
N TYR A 66 -13.10 -13.12 -5.66
CA TYR A 66 -12.32 -12.01 -6.13
C TYR A 66 -11.44 -12.44 -7.29
N ARG A 67 -11.43 -11.60 -8.30
CA ARG A 67 -10.39 -11.58 -9.33
C ARG A 67 -9.26 -10.69 -8.83
N TRP A 68 -8.01 -11.08 -9.06
CA TRP A 68 -6.86 -10.36 -8.50
C TRP A 68 -5.63 -10.29 -9.40
N GLN A 69 -4.80 -9.29 -9.16
CA GLN A 69 -3.51 -9.03 -9.78
C GLN A 69 -2.53 -8.57 -8.71
N THR A 70 -1.23 -8.73 -8.96
CA THR A 70 -0.19 -8.08 -8.17
C THR A 70 0.59 -7.08 -9.01
N ILE A 71 0.96 -5.95 -8.39
CA ILE A 71 1.80 -4.92 -8.98
C ILE A 71 3.04 -4.79 -8.10
N SER A 72 4.20 -5.17 -8.61
CA SER A 72 5.47 -5.07 -7.88
C SER A 72 6.23 -3.84 -8.34
N PHE A 73 6.93 -3.16 -7.43
CA PHE A 73 7.76 -2.00 -7.75
C PHE A 73 8.82 -1.76 -6.67
N ALA A 74 9.79 -0.91 -6.98
CA ALA A 74 10.80 -0.45 -6.04
C ALA A 74 10.75 1.07 -5.84
N THR A 75 11.03 1.53 -4.62
CA THR A 75 11.31 2.95 -4.34
C THR A 75 12.14 3.07 -3.08
N LYS A 76 13.01 4.09 -3.00
CA LYS A 76 13.90 4.34 -1.85
C LYS A 76 14.71 3.09 -1.40
N GLY A 77 15.17 2.29 -2.36
CA GLY A 77 15.97 1.08 -2.09
C GLY A 77 15.18 -0.07 -1.45
N ARG A 78 13.85 -0.02 -1.45
CA ARG A 78 12.95 -1.05 -0.91
C ARG A 78 12.02 -1.58 -1.99
N ASN A 79 11.60 -2.82 -1.83
CA ASN A 79 10.69 -3.51 -2.75
C ASN A 79 9.29 -3.57 -2.14
N TYR A 80 8.30 -3.37 -2.99
CA TYR A 80 6.90 -3.31 -2.61
C TYR A 80 6.05 -4.11 -3.58
N ARG A 81 4.90 -4.56 -3.08
CA ARG A 81 3.86 -5.20 -3.88
C ARG A 81 2.49 -4.69 -3.47
N VAL A 82 1.65 -4.40 -4.46
CA VAL A 82 0.22 -4.17 -4.27
C VAL A 82 -0.52 -5.41 -4.71
N LEU A 83 -1.30 -6.01 -3.81
CA LEU A 83 -2.35 -6.95 -4.19
C LEU A 83 -3.60 -6.13 -4.52
N VAL A 84 -4.06 -6.23 -5.76
CA VAL A 84 -5.28 -5.59 -6.26
C VAL A 84 -6.32 -6.67 -6.45
N ALA A 85 -7.53 -6.46 -5.96
CA ALA A 85 -8.61 -7.39 -6.12
C ALA A 85 -9.96 -6.68 -6.20
N TYR A 86 -10.88 -7.23 -6.98
CA TYR A 86 -12.27 -6.79 -6.96
C TYR A 86 -13.21 -7.99 -7.01
N HIS A 87 -14.38 -7.84 -6.41
CA HIS A 87 -15.38 -8.91 -6.35
C HIS A 87 -16.17 -8.94 -7.66
N THR A 88 -16.41 -10.13 -8.21
CA THR A 88 -17.02 -10.28 -9.54
C THR A 88 -18.53 -10.05 -9.57
N LEU A 89 -19.22 -10.29 -8.44
CA LEU A 89 -20.68 -10.16 -8.32
C LEU A 89 -21.18 -8.95 -7.53
N VAL A 90 -20.36 -8.35 -6.67
CA VAL A 90 -20.77 -7.20 -5.83
C VAL A 90 -19.74 -6.08 -5.96
N PRO A 91 -20.12 -4.80 -5.83
CA PRO A 91 -19.17 -3.71 -5.94
C PRO A 91 -18.30 -3.62 -4.69
N GLU A 92 -17.21 -4.40 -4.70
CA GLU A 92 -16.18 -4.42 -3.67
C GLU A 92 -14.79 -4.40 -4.32
N PHE A 93 -13.87 -3.68 -3.70
CA PHE A 93 -12.48 -3.57 -4.14
C PHE A 93 -11.53 -3.56 -2.96
N ILE A 94 -10.35 -4.13 -3.19
CA ILE A 94 -9.26 -4.21 -2.24
C ILE A 94 -7.96 -3.87 -2.97
N ALA A 95 -7.19 -2.96 -2.41
CA ALA A 95 -5.78 -2.77 -2.73
C ALA A 95 -4.95 -2.85 -1.45
N THR A 96 -4.02 -3.79 -1.36
CA THR A 96 -3.16 -3.97 -0.19
C THR A 96 -1.71 -3.69 -0.59
N LEU A 97 -1.12 -2.61 -0.04
CA LEU A 97 0.28 -2.29 -0.19
C LEU A 97 1.10 -2.96 0.91
N GLY A 98 2.04 -3.81 0.50
CA GLY A 98 3.03 -4.42 1.38
C GLY A 98 4.46 -4.10 0.96
N GLU A 99 5.35 -3.98 1.94
CA GLU A 99 6.80 -3.98 1.77
C GLU A 99 7.33 -5.41 1.90
N GLU A 100 8.22 -5.81 0.97
CA GLU A 100 8.87 -7.12 0.99
C GLU A 100 10.04 -7.14 1.97
N ILE A 101 9.97 -8.01 2.99
CA ILE A 101 10.99 -8.17 4.02
C ILE A 101 11.26 -9.67 4.22
N GLY A 102 12.45 -10.14 3.83
CA GLY A 102 12.88 -11.52 4.08
C GLY A 102 11.95 -12.60 3.49
N GLY A 103 11.32 -12.33 2.34
CA GLY A 103 10.37 -13.24 1.70
C GLY A 103 8.95 -13.22 2.30
N ASP A 104 8.66 -12.26 3.17
CA ASP A 104 7.35 -12.02 3.77
C ASP A 104 6.92 -10.55 3.57
N PHE A 105 5.70 -10.21 3.95
CA PHE A 105 5.18 -8.85 3.78
C PHE A 105 4.92 -8.12 5.09
N ARG A 106 5.35 -6.86 5.14
CA ARG A 106 4.87 -5.87 6.10
C ARG A 106 3.78 -5.04 5.44
N ILE A 107 2.54 -5.15 5.93
CA ILE A 107 1.41 -4.39 5.39
C ILE A 107 1.49 -2.94 5.83
N LEU A 108 1.48 -2.03 4.85
CA LEU A 108 1.55 -0.58 5.08
C LEU A 108 0.18 0.08 5.03
N ALA A 109 -0.59 -0.26 4.01
CA ALA A 109 -1.93 0.28 3.79
C ALA A 109 -2.84 -0.74 3.10
N ARG A 110 -4.13 -0.71 3.43
CA ARG A 110 -5.18 -1.49 2.76
C ARG A 110 -6.34 -0.57 2.45
N TRP A 111 -6.53 -0.28 1.17
CA TRP A 111 -7.68 0.47 0.70
C TRP A 111 -8.78 -0.50 0.31
N GLU A 112 -9.97 -0.22 0.82
CA GLU A 112 -11.11 -1.09 0.66
C GLU A 112 -12.31 -0.24 0.26
N PHE A 113 -13.10 -0.75 -0.67
CA PHE A 113 -14.42 -0.24 -0.98
C PHE A 113 -15.44 -1.36 -0.75
N HIS A 114 -16.48 -1.08 0.02
CA HIS A 114 -17.62 -1.97 0.21
C HIS A 114 -18.92 -1.18 -0.03
N ALA A 115 -19.64 -1.44 -1.13
CA ALA A 115 -20.89 -0.74 -1.44
C ALA A 115 -21.94 -0.85 -0.32
N THR A 116 -22.00 -2.01 0.34
CA THR A 116 -23.00 -2.33 1.36
C THR A 116 -22.67 -1.78 2.75
N HIS A 117 -21.39 -1.51 3.05
CA HIS A 117 -20.94 -1.29 4.43
C HIS A 117 -19.85 -0.21 4.58
N GLY A 118 -20.10 0.97 4.02
CA GLY A 118 -19.36 2.19 4.37
C GLY A 118 -18.30 2.62 3.37
N GLY A 119 -18.50 2.32 2.08
CA GLY A 119 -17.80 2.95 0.96
C GLY A 119 -16.28 2.84 1.03
N TRP A 120 -15.60 3.86 0.52
CA TRP A 120 -14.14 3.92 0.51
C TRP A 120 -13.58 4.17 1.91
N HIS A 121 -12.58 3.38 2.28
CA HIS A 121 -11.77 3.62 3.46
C HIS A 121 -10.38 2.99 3.32
N VAL A 122 -9.47 3.39 4.20
CA VAL A 122 -8.12 2.84 4.27
C VAL A 122 -7.81 2.37 5.69
N HIS A 123 -7.17 1.22 5.80
CA HIS A 123 -6.47 0.79 7.00
C HIS A 123 -4.98 1.08 6.85
N THR A 124 -4.45 1.99 7.65
CA THR A 124 -3.03 2.38 7.58
C THR A 124 -2.48 2.76 8.95
N ALA A 125 -1.16 2.73 9.10
CA ALA A 125 -0.49 3.36 10.22
C ALA A 125 -0.03 4.78 9.83
N CYS A 126 -0.12 5.73 10.78
CA CYS A 126 0.35 7.11 10.57
C CYS A 126 1.80 7.33 11.02
N GLY A 127 2.39 6.35 11.72
CA GLY A 127 3.74 6.41 12.29
C GLY A 127 4.82 5.88 11.36
N ASP A 128 5.96 5.53 11.96
CA ASP A 128 7.06 4.86 11.27
C ASP A 128 6.62 3.47 10.79
N THR A 129 6.74 3.22 9.49
CA THR A 129 6.43 1.93 8.89
C THR A 129 7.40 0.86 9.36
N ASP A 130 8.63 1.22 9.74
CA ASP A 130 9.60 0.23 10.21
C ASP A 130 9.21 -0.45 11.53
N ASN A 131 8.30 0.15 12.29
CA ASN A 131 7.75 -0.42 13.52
C ASN A 131 6.57 -1.38 13.28
N LEU A 132 6.12 -1.56 12.03
CA LEU A 132 5.01 -2.46 11.73
C LEU A 132 5.49 -3.91 11.65
N SER A 133 4.73 -4.80 12.26
CA SER A 133 5.01 -6.23 12.28
C SER A 133 4.92 -6.84 10.87
N VAL A 134 5.93 -7.65 10.52
CA VAL A 134 5.95 -8.48 9.32
C VAL A 134 5.06 -9.72 9.49
N GLY A 135 4.40 -10.13 8.41
CA GLY A 135 3.68 -11.40 8.29
C GLY A 135 2.23 -11.39 8.78
N ILE A 136 1.68 -10.23 9.15
CA ILE A 136 0.30 -10.06 9.61
C ILE A 136 -0.47 -9.03 8.79
N ILE A 137 -1.77 -9.27 8.57
CA ILE A 137 -2.64 -8.40 7.76
C ILE A 137 -2.88 -7.04 8.43
N LYS A 138 -3.08 -7.07 9.75
CA LYS A 138 -3.42 -5.89 10.55
C LYS A 138 -2.36 -5.69 11.63
N PRO A 139 -1.24 -5.03 11.29
CA PRO A 139 -0.26 -4.62 12.28
C PRO A 139 -0.87 -3.78 13.40
N SER A 140 -0.27 -3.85 14.59
CA SER A 140 -0.63 -2.98 15.69
C SER A 140 -0.44 -1.51 15.30
N GLY A 141 -1.31 -0.63 15.79
CA GLY A 141 -1.28 0.80 15.48
C GLY A 141 -1.91 1.19 14.14
N THR A 142 -2.40 0.24 13.33
CA THR A 142 -3.20 0.55 12.14
C THR A 142 -4.60 1.06 12.51
N LYS A 143 -5.04 2.14 11.87
CA LYS A 143 -6.36 2.76 12.03
C LYS A 143 -7.14 2.71 10.73
N ARG A 144 -8.48 2.63 10.83
CA ARG A 144 -9.38 2.82 9.70
C ARG A 144 -9.63 4.32 9.52
N ILE A 145 -9.57 4.81 8.28
CA ILE A 145 -9.84 6.20 7.92
C ILE A 145 -10.77 6.21 6.69
N PRO A 146 -11.94 6.88 6.74
CA PRO A 146 -12.54 7.45 7.95
C PRO A 146 -12.94 6.35 8.96
N ASP A 147 -13.26 6.74 10.20
CA ASP A 147 -13.82 5.82 11.20
C ASP A 147 -15.18 5.25 10.73
N PRO A 148 -15.59 4.02 11.09
CA PRO A 148 -16.87 3.44 10.68
C PRO A 148 -18.09 4.30 11.02
N LYS A 149 -18.02 5.08 12.11
CA LYS A 149 -19.12 5.94 12.58
C LYS A 149 -19.03 7.36 12.06
N SER A 150 -17.95 7.71 11.35
CA SER A 150 -17.78 9.05 10.78
C SER A 150 -18.44 9.18 9.42
N TYR A 151 -18.65 10.41 8.98
CA TYR A 151 -19.14 10.71 7.64
C TYR A 151 -18.17 10.24 6.55
N HIS A 152 -18.72 9.62 5.51
CA HIS A 152 -17.99 9.17 4.33
C HIS A 152 -18.26 10.12 3.17
N ARG A 153 -17.21 10.82 2.70
CA ARG A 153 -17.31 11.72 1.55
C ARG A 153 -17.61 10.98 0.24
N HIS A 154 -17.10 9.76 0.09
CA HIS A 154 -17.24 8.96 -1.14
C HIS A 154 -17.95 7.64 -0.84
N MET A 155 -19.25 7.61 -1.15
CA MET A 155 -20.10 6.43 -1.02
C MET A 155 -20.17 5.59 -2.30
N LYS A 156 -19.70 6.13 -3.43
CA LYS A 156 -19.67 5.44 -4.72
C LYS A 156 -18.25 4.95 -5.04
N MET A 157 -18.18 3.80 -5.69
CA MET A 157 -16.92 3.15 -6.08
C MET A 157 -16.23 3.88 -7.23
N LEU A 158 -17.04 4.25 -8.22
CA LEU A 158 -16.71 4.86 -9.50
C LEU A 158 -17.75 5.96 -9.80
N ASN A 159 -17.48 6.79 -10.81
CA ASN A 159 -18.49 7.67 -11.38
C ASN A 159 -19.67 6.86 -11.94
N ASP A 160 -20.85 7.47 -11.96
CA ASP A 160 -22.09 6.80 -12.39
C ASP A 160 -21.95 6.18 -13.79
N GLY A 161 -22.41 4.94 -13.95
CA GLY A 161 -22.43 4.23 -15.24
C GLY A 161 -21.21 3.33 -15.53
N HIS A 162 -20.18 3.31 -14.68
CA HIS A 162 -19.01 2.44 -14.87
C HIS A 162 -19.08 1.17 -14.02
N ALA A 163 -18.80 0.02 -14.64
CA ALA A 163 -18.59 -1.25 -13.95
C ALA A 163 -17.10 -1.46 -13.62
N MET A 164 -16.82 -2.14 -12.50
CA MET A 164 -15.45 -2.54 -12.18
C MET A 164 -14.94 -3.55 -13.20
N SER A 165 -13.71 -3.32 -13.69
CA SER A 165 -13.01 -4.20 -14.62
C SER A 165 -11.53 -4.30 -14.23
N ASP A 166 -10.82 -5.27 -14.82
CA ASP A 166 -9.37 -5.43 -14.68
C ASP A 166 -8.63 -4.09 -14.87
N GLY A 167 -8.92 -3.37 -15.96
CA GLY A 167 -8.28 -2.08 -16.27
C GLY A 167 -8.59 -0.99 -15.24
N VAL A 168 -9.86 -0.89 -14.80
CA VAL A 168 -10.27 0.11 -13.79
C VAL A 168 -9.62 -0.19 -12.44
N ALA A 169 -9.61 -1.46 -12.01
CA ALA A 169 -8.99 -1.85 -10.75
C ALA A 169 -7.48 -1.60 -10.75
N THR A 170 -6.77 -1.93 -11.85
CA THR A 170 -5.35 -1.63 -12.01
C THR A 170 -5.10 -0.12 -11.96
N ALA A 171 -5.91 0.67 -12.67
CA ALA A 171 -5.81 2.13 -12.69
C ALA A 171 -5.96 2.76 -11.30
N ILE A 172 -6.98 2.37 -10.53
CA ILE A 172 -7.18 2.82 -9.15
C ILE A 172 -5.97 2.44 -8.28
N ALA A 173 -5.50 1.20 -8.38
CA ALA A 173 -4.36 0.71 -7.61
C ALA A 173 -3.05 1.43 -7.93
N CYS A 174 -2.77 1.74 -9.19
CA CYS A 174 -1.62 2.55 -9.59
C CYS A 174 -1.70 3.95 -8.98
N SER A 175 -2.86 4.59 -9.09
CA SER A 175 -3.08 5.94 -8.56
C SER A 175 -2.91 5.99 -7.04
N LEU A 176 -3.48 5.02 -6.33
CA LEU A 176 -3.35 4.80 -4.88
C LEU A 176 -1.90 4.81 -4.37
N VAL A 177 -0.97 4.31 -5.18
CA VAL A 177 0.44 4.20 -4.80
C VAL A 177 1.35 5.14 -5.60
N GLY A 178 0.80 6.06 -6.38
CA GLY A 178 1.57 7.00 -7.19
C GLY A 178 2.46 6.32 -8.23
N ILE A 179 1.92 5.31 -8.93
CA ILE A 179 2.47 4.78 -10.18
C ILE A 179 1.82 5.55 -11.32
N ASP A 180 2.65 6.15 -12.17
CA ASP A 180 2.19 6.76 -13.41
C ASP A 180 1.74 5.64 -14.36
N HIS A 181 0.44 5.59 -14.62
CA HIS A 181 -0.18 4.62 -15.51
C HIS A 181 -1.03 5.42 -16.49
N GLN A 182 -0.63 5.43 -17.77
CA GLN A 182 -1.35 6.18 -18.80
C GLN A 182 -2.79 5.66 -18.88
N HIS A 183 -3.73 6.51 -18.45
CA HIS A 183 -5.15 6.24 -18.52
C HIS A 183 -5.67 6.70 -19.87
N ASP A 184 -5.82 5.79 -20.84
CA ASP A 184 -6.68 6.10 -21.99
C ASP A 184 -8.17 6.06 -21.62
N MET A 185 -8.54 5.73 -20.37
CA MET A 185 -9.93 5.77 -19.91
C MET A 185 -10.09 6.13 -18.43
N PHE A 186 -10.73 7.28 -18.18
CA PHE A 186 -11.65 7.60 -17.08
C PHE A 186 -11.37 7.00 -15.69
N VAL A 187 -10.39 7.53 -14.96
CA VAL A 187 -10.30 7.39 -13.50
C VAL A 187 -9.83 8.70 -12.87
N ILE A 188 -10.50 9.82 -13.18
CA ILE A 188 -10.15 11.11 -12.57
C ILE A 188 -10.88 11.31 -11.22
N ASP A 189 -12.07 10.72 -11.01
CA ASP A 189 -12.89 10.97 -9.80
C ASP A 189 -13.15 9.75 -8.91
N ALA A 190 -12.56 8.58 -9.19
CA ALA A 190 -12.72 7.40 -8.32
C ALA A 190 -11.83 7.46 -7.07
N MET A 191 -10.98 8.48 -6.95
CA MET A 191 -10.07 8.63 -5.81
C MET A 191 -10.79 9.24 -4.60
N PRO A 192 -10.80 8.59 -3.43
CA PRO A 192 -11.49 9.11 -2.24
C PRO A 192 -10.76 10.27 -1.54
N TRP A 193 -9.66 10.78 -2.10
CA TRP A 193 -8.86 11.89 -1.55
C TRP A 193 -8.44 12.96 -2.57
N ALA A 194 -8.92 12.88 -3.82
CA ALA A 194 -8.75 13.96 -4.79
C ALA A 194 -9.69 15.13 -4.47
#